data_AF-A0A2D2D7J3-F1
#
_entry.id   AF-A0A2D2D7J3-F1
#
_cell.length_a   1.000
_cell.length_b   1.000
_cell.length_c   1.000
_cell.angle_alpha   90.00
_cell.angle_beta   90.00
_cell.angle_gamma   90.00
#
_symmetry.space_group_name_H-M   'P 1'
#
loop_
_entity.id
_entity.type
_entity.pdbx_description
1 polymer ?
#
loop_
_entity_poly.entity_id
_entity_poly.type
_entity_poly.pdbx_seq_one_letter_code
_entity_poly.pdbx_strand_id
1 'polypeptide(L)'
;MVDDEETARAFKTAWFSKAARKARIEDGELCEALREVMKGQADDLGGGVFKKRLNKNMHRSIILAKGGRYWIYEYLFAKKDRANVEDDELEDFRILAKSYATLTEKQVSRLLEEKDLTEICHGDEK
;
A
#
# COMPACT_ATOMS: atom_id res chain seq x y z
N MET A 1 -2.19 -26.34 -8.47
CA MET A 1 -0.89 -25.66 -8.27
C MET A 1 -1.23 -24.57 -7.27
N VAL A 2 -0.81 -24.78 -6.03
CA VAL A 2 -1.49 -24.24 -4.84
C VAL A 2 -1.15 -22.76 -4.67
N ASP A 3 -2.15 -21.92 -4.90
CA ASP A 3 -2.59 -20.82 -4.02
C ASP A 3 -1.49 -19.92 -3.42
N ASP A 4 -0.84 -19.11 -4.26
CA ASP A 4 -0.08 -17.93 -3.78
C ASP A 4 -0.99 -16.68 -3.66
N GLU A 5 -2.28 -16.80 -4.01
CA GLU A 5 -3.28 -15.72 -4.03
C GLU A 5 -4.08 -15.59 -2.71
N GLU A 6 -4.02 -16.58 -1.80
CA GLU A 6 -4.97 -16.71 -0.69
C GLU A 6 -4.65 -15.90 0.60
N THR A 7 -3.54 -15.16 0.69
CA THR A 7 -3.15 -14.45 1.94
C THR A 7 -2.65 -13.01 1.80
N ALA A 8 -2.81 -12.38 0.64
CA ALA A 8 -2.40 -11.00 0.48
C ALA A 8 -3.38 -10.04 1.19
N ARG A 9 -2.93 -9.46 2.31
CA ARG A 9 -3.72 -8.52 3.11
C ARG A 9 -3.37 -7.08 2.75
N ALA A 10 -4.39 -6.28 2.47
CA ALA A 10 -4.25 -4.88 2.11
C ALA A 10 -4.63 -3.96 3.26
N PHE A 11 -3.70 -3.09 3.63
CA PHE A 11 -3.83 -2.12 4.70
C PHE A 11 -3.54 -0.72 4.19
N LYS A 12 -4.14 0.27 4.84
CA LYS A 12 -3.80 1.69 4.68
C LYS A 12 -3.41 2.27 6.03
N THR A 13 -2.44 3.19 6.03
CA THR A 13 -2.09 3.92 7.25
C THR A 13 -3.19 4.92 7.61
N ALA A 14 -3.27 5.31 8.89
CA ALA A 14 -4.20 6.34 9.36
C ALA A 14 -4.02 7.66 8.60
N TRP A 15 -2.77 8.02 8.30
CA TRP A 15 -2.45 9.19 7.50
C TRP A 15 -2.95 9.03 6.06
N PHE A 16 -2.67 7.87 5.43
CA PHE A 16 -3.14 7.58 4.08
C PHE A 16 -4.67 7.62 4.01
N SER A 17 -5.38 7.06 4.99
CA SER A 17 -6.83 7.08 5.06
C SER A 17 -7.38 8.52 5.05
N LYS A 18 -6.76 9.44 5.79
CA LYS A 18 -7.11 10.88 5.76
C LYS A 18 -6.82 11.51 4.40
N ALA A 19 -5.67 11.19 3.81
CA ALA A 19 -5.25 11.71 2.51
C ALA A 19 -6.17 11.21 1.38
N ALA A 20 -6.47 9.91 1.34
CA ALA A 20 -7.37 9.26 0.39
C ALA A 20 -8.78 9.86 0.49
N ARG A 21 -9.30 10.03 1.70
CA ARG A 21 -10.60 10.69 1.93
C ARG A 21 -10.63 12.11 1.40
N LYS A 22 -9.56 12.89 1.59
CA LYS A 22 -9.44 14.26 1.04
C LYS A 22 -9.35 14.25 -0.50
N ALA A 23 -8.68 13.25 -1.05
CA ALA A 23 -8.56 13.02 -2.48
C ALA A 23 -9.81 12.37 -3.12
N ARG A 24 -10.85 12.07 -2.32
CA ARG A 24 -12.06 11.33 -2.72
C ARG A 24 -11.76 9.98 -3.38
N ILE A 25 -10.75 9.28 -2.85
CA ILE A 25 -10.41 7.92 -3.25
C ILE A 25 -11.15 6.98 -2.32
N GLU A 26 -12.01 6.15 -2.90
CA GLU A 26 -12.80 5.16 -2.16
C GLU A 26 -12.00 3.87 -1.97
N ASP A 27 -12.37 3.09 -0.95
CA ASP A 27 -11.70 1.83 -0.64
C ASP A 27 -11.81 0.82 -1.80
N GLY A 28 -12.92 0.85 -2.56
CA GLY A 28 -13.08 0.06 -3.78
C GLY A 28 -12.00 0.33 -4.83
N GLU A 29 -11.69 1.62 -5.11
CA GLU A 29 -10.61 1.98 -6.04
C GLU A 29 -9.23 1.52 -5.54
N LEU A 30 -9.00 1.58 -4.23
CA LEU A 30 -7.75 1.09 -3.63
C LEU A 30 -7.62 -0.41 -3.83
N CYS A 31 -8.68 -1.18 -3.56
CA CYS A 31 -8.69 -2.63 -3.76
C CYS A 31 -8.45 -3.01 -5.23
N GLU A 32 -9.09 -2.33 -6.18
CA GLU A 32 -8.85 -2.54 -7.60
C GLU A 32 -7.40 -2.21 -7.98
N ALA A 33 -6.89 -1.07 -7.53
CA ALA A 33 -5.53 -0.65 -7.78
C ALA A 33 -4.50 -1.65 -7.21
N LEU A 34 -4.80 -2.27 -6.07
CA LEU A 34 -3.97 -3.31 -5.48
C LEU A 34 -3.93 -4.57 -6.34
N ARG A 35 -5.09 -5.05 -6.84
CA ARG A 35 -5.16 -6.19 -7.76
C ARG A 35 -4.35 -5.94 -9.02
N GLU A 36 -4.40 -4.72 -9.55
CA GLU A 36 -3.55 -4.32 -10.67
C GLU A 36 -2.06 -4.36 -10.29
N VAL A 37 -1.68 -3.91 -9.09
CA VAL A 37 -0.29 -3.97 -8.61
C VAL A 37 0.19 -5.42 -8.50
N MET A 38 -0.63 -6.33 -7.97
CA MET A 38 -0.35 -7.77 -7.92
C MET A 38 -0.14 -8.38 -9.31
N LYS A 39 -0.89 -7.90 -10.31
CA LYS A 39 -0.72 -8.26 -11.72
C LYS A 39 0.51 -7.62 -12.39
N GLY A 40 1.33 -6.88 -11.64
CA GLY A 40 2.51 -6.18 -12.15
C GLY A 40 2.19 -4.87 -12.88
N GLN A 41 0.97 -4.33 -12.76
CA GLN A 41 0.56 -3.06 -13.36
C GLN A 41 0.85 -1.86 -12.43
N ALA A 42 2.05 -1.85 -11.87
CA ALA A 42 2.58 -0.79 -11.01
C ALA A 42 4.06 -0.53 -11.32
N ASP A 43 4.54 0.62 -10.89
CA ASP A 43 5.94 1.02 -11.06
C ASP A 43 6.72 0.50 -9.85
N ASP A 44 7.52 -0.55 -10.03
CA ASP A 44 8.40 -1.05 -8.98
C ASP A 44 9.58 -0.09 -8.79
N LEU A 45 9.66 0.54 -7.62
CA LEU A 45 10.78 1.40 -7.22
C LEU A 45 11.89 0.58 -6.52
N GLY A 46 11.70 -0.74 -6.40
CA GLY A 46 12.66 -1.67 -5.84
C GLY A 46 12.63 -1.74 -4.31
N GLY A 47 13.05 -2.88 -3.77
CA GLY A 47 13.11 -3.12 -2.31
C GLY A 47 11.75 -3.41 -1.65
N GLY A 48 10.71 -3.67 -2.45
CA GLY A 48 9.34 -3.88 -1.99
C GLY A 48 8.52 -2.60 -1.91
N VAL A 49 8.92 -1.55 -2.66
CA VAL A 49 8.23 -0.27 -2.74
C VAL A 49 7.65 -0.12 -4.14
N PHE A 50 6.33 0.03 -4.23
CA PHE A 50 5.59 0.14 -5.49
C PHE A 50 4.91 1.50 -5.57
N LYS A 51 4.99 2.14 -6.73
CA LYS A 51 4.29 3.38 -7.02
C LYS A 51 3.10 3.10 -7.93
N LYS A 52 1.90 3.38 -7.44
CA LYS A 52 0.64 3.21 -8.16
C LYS A 52 -0.02 4.55 -8.44
N ARG A 53 -0.61 4.68 -9.63
CA ARG A 53 -1.39 5.86 -10.03
C ARG A 53 -2.85 5.60 -9.68
N LEU A 54 -3.46 6.53 -8.95
CA LEU A 54 -4.84 6.46 -8.46
C LEU A 54 -5.66 7.66 -8.97
N ASN A 55 -6.99 7.55 -8.88
CA ASN A 55 -7.94 8.62 -9.17
C ASN A 55 -7.68 9.27 -10.53
N LYS A 56 -7.81 8.49 -11.61
CA LYS A 56 -7.58 8.92 -13.00
C LYS A 56 -6.21 9.59 -13.22
N ASN A 57 -5.16 9.04 -12.62
CA ASN A 57 -3.78 9.56 -12.70
C ASN A 57 -3.60 10.98 -12.12
N MET A 58 -4.50 11.40 -11.22
CA MET A 58 -4.38 12.66 -10.49
C MET A 58 -3.54 12.50 -9.22
N HIS A 59 -3.50 11.29 -8.65
CA HIS A 59 -2.76 10.99 -7.43
C HIS A 59 -1.79 9.84 -7.65
N ARG A 60 -0.68 9.86 -6.92
CA ARG A 60 0.30 8.79 -6.85
C ARG A 60 0.35 8.30 -5.42
N SER A 61 0.29 6.98 -5.28
CA SER A 61 0.39 6.31 -4.00
C SER A 61 1.65 5.45 -3.96
N ILE A 62 2.26 5.40 -2.79
CA ILE A 62 3.34 4.47 -2.45
C ILE A 62 2.74 3.33 -1.64
N ILE A 63 2.98 2.12 -2.13
CA ILE A 63 2.55 0.85 -1.55
C ILE A 63 3.80 0.09 -1.15
N LEU A 64 3.86 -0.35 0.10
CA LEU A 64 4.92 -1.19 0.63
C LEU A 64 4.43 -2.62 0.63
N ALA A 65 5.08 -3.48 -0.15
CA ALA A 65 4.68 -4.87 -0.31
C ALA A 65 5.90 -5.80 -0.38
N LYS A 66 6.67 -5.81 0.70
CA LYS A 66 7.87 -6.62 0.77
C LYS A 66 7.54 -8.01 1.28
N GLY A 67 7.84 -9.01 0.45
CA GLY A 67 7.57 -10.43 0.74
C GLY A 67 6.15 -10.89 0.41
N GLY A 68 5.35 -10.10 -0.29
CA GLY A 68 4.05 -10.50 -0.88
C GLY A 68 2.88 -10.69 0.10
N ARG A 69 3.14 -10.76 1.42
CA ARG A 69 2.11 -11.04 2.44
C ARG A 69 1.28 -9.82 2.84
N TYR A 70 1.93 -8.68 3.04
CA TYR A 70 1.30 -7.46 3.51
C TYR A 70 1.49 -6.35 2.50
N TRP A 71 0.39 -5.70 2.14
CA TRP A 71 0.35 -4.58 1.21
C TRP A 71 -0.11 -3.35 1.96
N ILE A 72 0.77 -2.39 2.16
CA ILE A 72 0.50 -1.23 3.03
C ILE A 72 0.58 0.05 2.22
N TYR A 73 -0.54 0.76 2.12
CA TYR A 73 -0.61 2.10 1.57
C TYR A 73 -0.02 3.09 2.56
N GLU A 74 1.24 3.46 2.32
CA GLU A 74 2.00 4.33 3.20
C GLU A 74 1.75 5.80 2.89
N TYR A 75 1.81 6.16 1.59
CA TYR A 75 1.84 7.55 1.18
C TYR A 75 0.98 7.84 -0.06
N LEU A 76 0.46 9.07 -0.15
CA LEU A 76 -0.39 9.57 -1.22
C LEU A 76 -0.07 11.03 -1.49
N PHE A 77 0.25 11.36 -2.73
CA PHE A 77 0.53 12.72 -3.16
C PHE A 77 -0.14 13.03 -4.51
N ALA A 78 -0.57 14.28 -4.69
CA ALA A 78 -1.17 14.71 -5.94
C ALA A 78 -0.10 14.94 -7.01
N LYS A 79 -0.45 14.69 -8.27
CA LYS A 79 0.46 14.89 -9.41
C LYS A 79 1.01 16.33 -9.51
N LYS A 80 0.19 17.30 -9.09
CA LYS A 80 0.56 18.72 -9.04
C LYS A 80 1.56 19.06 -7.93
N ASP A 81 1.58 18.26 -6.88
CA ASP A 81 2.35 18.55 -5.66
C ASP A 81 3.77 17.97 -5.76
N ARG A 82 3.88 16.71 -6.20
CA ARG A 82 5.16 16.06 -6.49
C ARG A 82 5.06 15.13 -7.69
N ALA A 83 6.07 15.18 -8.56
CA ALA A 83 6.16 14.32 -9.73
C ALA A 83 6.82 12.96 -9.42
N ASN A 84 7.84 12.96 -8.57
CA ASN A 84 8.63 11.81 -8.15
C ASN A 84 8.90 11.84 -6.65
N VAL A 85 9.18 10.66 -6.10
CA VAL A 85 9.78 10.47 -4.77
C VAL A 85 11.30 10.65 -4.94
N GLU A 86 11.93 11.39 -4.02
CA GLU A 86 13.39 11.58 -4.03
C GLU A 86 14.09 10.30 -3.55
N ASP A 87 15.38 10.14 -3.89
CA ASP A 87 16.12 8.90 -3.57
C ASP A 87 16.26 8.68 -2.05
N ASP A 88 16.40 9.76 -1.29
CA ASP A 88 16.45 9.76 0.18
C ASP A 88 15.13 9.24 0.78
N GLU A 89 13.99 9.78 0.31
CA GLU A 89 12.67 9.31 0.73
C GLU A 89 12.41 7.85 0.33
N LEU A 90 12.92 7.45 -0.84
CA LEU A 90 12.82 6.07 -1.30
C LEU A 90 13.57 5.11 -0.37
N GLU A 91 14.73 5.51 0.14
CA GLU A 91 15.49 4.71 1.10
C GLU A 91 14.71 4.52 2.41
N ASP A 92 14.11 5.59 2.94
CA ASP A 92 13.20 5.51 4.09
C ASP A 92 12.03 4.54 3.84
N PHE A 93 11.38 4.62 2.67
CA PHE A 93 10.31 3.67 2.33
C PHE A 93 10.80 2.22 2.24
N ARG A 94 12.02 1.97 1.76
CA ARG A 94 12.60 0.63 1.69
C ARG A 94 12.92 0.07 3.07
N ILE A 95 13.42 0.92 3.98
CA ILE A 95 13.65 0.57 5.38
C ILE A 95 12.31 0.23 6.04
N LEU A 96 11.30 1.08 5.83
CA LEU A 96 9.97 0.88 6.38
C LEU A 96 9.30 -0.39 5.84
N ALA A 97 9.39 -0.65 4.53
CA ALA A 97 8.93 -1.89 3.91
C ALA A 97 9.62 -3.12 4.52
N LYS A 98 10.91 -3.02 4.87
CA LYS A 98 11.62 -4.09 5.61
C LYS A 98 11.04 -4.30 6.99
N SER A 99 10.81 -3.23 7.75
CA SER A 99 10.18 -3.33 9.06
C SER A 99 8.80 -3.98 8.98
N TYR A 100 7.97 -3.57 8.01
CA TYR A 100 6.66 -4.16 7.75
C TYR A 100 6.72 -5.64 7.38
N ALA A 101 7.68 -6.05 6.55
CA ALA A 101 7.88 -7.47 6.22
C ALA A 101 8.29 -8.33 7.41
N THR A 102 8.93 -7.74 8.42
CA THR A 102 9.30 -8.43 9.66
C THR A 102 8.21 -8.40 10.73
N LEU A 103 7.12 -7.66 10.51
CA LEU A 103 6.03 -7.63 11.47
C LEU A 103 5.36 -8.98 11.58
N THR A 104 5.01 -9.33 12.81
CA THR A 104 4.18 -10.51 13.11
C THR A 104 2.71 -10.13 13.10
N GLU A 105 1.83 -11.11 12.91
CA GLU A 105 0.38 -10.89 12.95
C GLU A 105 -0.07 -10.19 14.24
N LYS A 106 0.56 -10.50 15.39
CA LYS A 106 0.29 -9.81 16.66
C LYS A 106 0.58 -8.31 16.61
N GLN A 107 1.67 -7.92 15.95
CA GLN A 107 2.02 -6.51 15.78
C GLN A 107 1.08 -5.82 14.80
N VAL A 108 0.71 -6.50 13.70
CA VAL A 108 -0.29 -5.99 12.76
C VAL A 108 -1.64 -5.81 13.46
N SER A 109 -2.10 -6.78 14.24
CA SER A 109 -3.32 -6.68 15.05
C SER A 109 -3.28 -5.49 16.01
N ARG A 110 -2.13 -5.27 16.67
CA ARG A 110 -1.96 -4.10 17.52
C ARG A 110 -2.09 -2.79 16.74
N LEU A 111 -1.47 -2.68 15.57
CA LEU A 111 -1.58 -1.49 14.71
C LEU A 111 -3.01 -1.28 14.20
N LEU A 112 -3.77 -2.36 13.98
CA LEU A 112 -5.20 -2.30 13.65
C LEU A 112 -6.02 -1.80 14.85
N GLU A 113 -5.74 -2.29 16.06
CA GLU A 113 -6.40 -1.85 17.30
C GLU A 113 -6.11 -0.37 17.61
N GLU A 114 -4.87 0.07 17.41
CA GLU A 114 -4.44 1.47 17.57
C GLU A 114 -4.99 2.39 16.44
N LYS A 115 -5.63 1.81 15.41
CA LYS A 115 -6.09 2.49 14.19
C LYS A 115 -4.98 3.17 13.39
N ASP A 116 -3.74 2.78 13.63
CA ASP A 116 -2.58 3.19 12.83
C ASP A 116 -2.61 2.53 11.45
N LEU A 117 -3.07 1.29 11.39
CA LEU A 117 -3.41 0.59 10.15
C LEU A 117 -4.91 0.34 10.08
N THR A 118 -5.44 0.35 8.86
CA THR A 118 -6.81 -0.03 8.57
C THR A 118 -6.80 -1.01 7.42
N GLU A 119 -7.38 -2.17 7.63
CA GLU A 119 -7.54 -3.17 6.58
C GLU A 119 -8.63 -2.72 5.59
N ILE A 120 -8.35 -2.82 4.28
CA ILE A 120 -9.27 -2.42 3.21
C ILE A 120 -9.70 -3.59 2.32
N CYS A 121 -8.84 -4.60 2.17
CA CYS A 121 -9.11 -5.79 1.39
C CYS A 121 -8.39 -6.95 2.04
N HIS A 122 -9.08 -8.07 2.18
CA HIS A 122 -8.44 -9.38 2.15
C HIS A 122 -8.63 -9.99 0.77
N GLY A 123 -7.70 -10.85 0.37
CA GLY A 123 -7.90 -11.75 -0.77
C GLY A 123 -9.04 -12.76 -0.56
N ASP A 124 -9.71 -12.74 0.59
CA ASP A 124 -10.86 -13.59 0.89
C ASP A 124 -12.17 -12.86 0.53
N GLU A 125 -12.62 -13.04 -0.71
CA GLU A 125 -14.05 -13.23 -0.95
C GLU A 125 -14.21 -14.28 -2.05
N LYS A 126 -14.91 -15.36 -1.67
CA LYS A 126 -15.07 -16.67 -2.32
C LYS A 126 -15.46 -16.68 -3.79
#